data_AF-A0A0D6P5J8-F1
#
_entry.id   AF-A0A0D6P5J8-F1
#
_cell.length_a   1.000
_cell.length_b   1.000
_cell.length_c   1.000
_cell.angle_alpha   90.00
_cell.angle_beta   90.00
_cell.angle_gamma   90.00
#
_symmetry.space_group_name_H-M   'P 1'
#
loop_
_entity.id
_entity.type
_entity.pdbx_description
1 polymer ?
#
loop_
_entity_poly.entity_id
_entity_poly.type
_entity_poly.pdbx_seq_one_letter_code
_entity_poly.pdbx_strand_id
1 'polypeptide(L)'
;MFARVDQDALKDLEDPDLSDERRLALMFIAAVRHLYRSVAPAAFVSRAAPGDRDAALACVNCDTDLRSPALYCSDRCRDVAKHIRYIRKIIHDERITVPDLQEAIGIRLLYIGSGGAGGPVPIGASATDADAARMHAERDRILGDMAFRVAAPTPLRACDDWRNWETRQREFKLARRGVIEARIGSVAAE
;
A
#
# COMPACT_ATOMS: atom_id res chain seq x y z
N MET A 1 -1.24 -23.69 1.16
CA MET A 1 -1.93 -23.41 -0.12
C MET A 1 -1.00 -22.86 -1.22
N PHE A 2 0.06 -22.11 -0.91
CA PHE A 2 0.93 -21.48 -1.92
C PHE A 2 1.97 -22.39 -2.64
N ALA A 3 2.14 -23.65 -2.24
CA ALA A 3 3.31 -24.45 -2.66
C ALA A 3 3.32 -24.94 -4.13
N ARG A 4 2.17 -25.01 -4.82
CA ARG A 4 2.09 -25.55 -6.20
C ARG A 4 2.08 -24.51 -7.31
N VAL A 5 1.85 -23.22 -7.00
CA VAL A 5 1.60 -22.15 -7.99
C VAL A 5 2.90 -21.40 -8.38
N ASP A 6 4.05 -21.82 -7.87
CA ASP A 6 5.30 -21.05 -7.98
C ASP A 6 6.08 -21.25 -9.26
N GLN A 7 6.21 -22.49 -9.73
CA GLN A 7 7.03 -22.75 -10.91
C GLN A 7 6.39 -22.21 -12.19
N ASP A 8 5.06 -22.28 -12.28
CA ASP A 8 4.36 -21.87 -13.50
C ASP A 8 4.33 -20.34 -13.66
N ALA A 9 4.18 -19.60 -12.56
CA ALA A 9 4.24 -18.13 -12.61
C ALA A 9 5.63 -17.57 -12.98
N LEU A 10 6.71 -18.31 -12.68
CA LEU A 10 8.06 -17.92 -13.09
C LEU A 10 8.32 -18.26 -14.57
N LYS A 11 7.76 -19.36 -15.09
CA LYS A 11 7.82 -19.68 -16.52
C LYS A 11 7.09 -18.63 -17.36
N ASP A 12 5.97 -18.10 -16.88
CA ASP A 12 5.25 -17.03 -17.56
C ASP A 12 6.11 -15.76 -17.77
N LEU A 13 7.14 -15.51 -16.93
CA LEU A 13 8.05 -14.37 -17.11
C LEU A 13 9.01 -14.55 -18.30
N GLU A 14 9.19 -15.78 -18.78
CA GLU A 14 10.01 -16.10 -19.94
C GLU A 14 9.29 -15.85 -21.27
N ASP A 15 7.97 -15.61 -21.23
CA ASP A 15 7.17 -15.26 -22.42
C ASP A 15 7.60 -13.87 -22.97
N PRO A 16 8.09 -13.79 -24.22
CA PRO A 16 8.47 -12.53 -24.83
C PRO A 16 7.26 -11.64 -25.16
N ASP A 17 6.07 -12.21 -25.32
CA ASP A 17 4.84 -11.48 -25.67
C ASP A 17 4.09 -10.96 -24.43
N LEU A 18 4.64 -11.16 -23.24
CA LEU A 18 4.06 -10.70 -21.99
C LEU A 18 4.14 -9.18 -21.87
N SER A 19 2.98 -8.52 -21.69
CA SER A 19 2.92 -7.07 -21.46
C SER A 19 3.71 -6.65 -20.23
N ASP A 20 4.24 -5.43 -20.24
CA ASP A 20 5.04 -4.87 -19.14
C ASP A 20 4.25 -4.83 -17.83
N GLU A 21 2.94 -4.55 -17.91
CA GLU A 21 2.00 -4.55 -16.80
C GLU A 21 1.92 -5.94 -16.16
N ARG A 22 1.69 -6.97 -16.97
CA ARG A 22 1.56 -8.34 -16.48
C ARG A 22 2.90 -8.87 -15.95
N ARG A 23 4.01 -8.51 -16.59
CA ARG A 23 5.37 -8.80 -16.11
C ARG A 23 5.61 -8.19 -14.72
N LEU A 24 5.28 -6.92 -14.53
CA LEU A 24 5.40 -6.26 -13.23
C LEU A 24 4.53 -6.93 -12.16
N ALA A 25 3.29 -7.30 -12.51
CA ALA A 25 2.39 -7.97 -11.60
C ALA A 25 2.93 -9.33 -11.15
N LEU A 26 3.44 -10.14 -12.10
CA LEU A 26 4.05 -11.43 -11.79
C LEU A 26 5.30 -11.28 -10.92
N MET A 27 6.17 -10.29 -11.20
CA MET A 27 7.32 -9.97 -10.35
C MET A 27 6.89 -9.60 -8.92
N PHE A 28 5.87 -8.73 -8.79
CA PHE A 28 5.33 -8.34 -7.49
C PHE A 28 4.74 -9.54 -6.74
N ILE A 29 3.96 -10.38 -7.40
CA ILE A 29 3.36 -11.58 -6.82
C ILE A 29 4.44 -12.56 -6.37
N ALA A 30 5.49 -12.76 -7.18
CA ALA A 30 6.64 -13.58 -6.82
C ALA A 30 7.35 -13.03 -5.58
N ALA A 31 7.57 -11.72 -5.50
CA ALA A 31 8.14 -11.06 -4.32
C ALA A 31 7.27 -11.24 -3.07
N VAL A 32 5.95 -11.04 -3.16
CA VAL A 32 5.00 -11.28 -2.07
C VAL A 32 5.08 -12.73 -1.57
N ARG A 33 5.12 -13.71 -2.48
CA ARG A 33 5.22 -15.13 -2.13
C ARG A 33 6.57 -15.47 -1.51
N HIS A 34 7.65 -14.89 -2.01
CA HIS A 34 8.97 -15.04 -1.42
C HIS A 34 8.97 -14.53 0.02
N LEU A 35 8.49 -13.30 0.24
CA LEU A 35 8.38 -12.70 1.58
C LEU A 35 7.50 -13.53 2.52
N TYR A 36 6.36 -14.04 2.04
CA TYR A 36 5.47 -14.89 2.84
C TYR A 36 6.16 -16.16 3.34
N ARG A 37 7.06 -16.75 2.53
CA ARG A 37 7.81 -17.97 2.89
C ARG A 37 9.03 -17.68 3.75
N SER A 38 9.73 -16.59 3.47
CA SER A 38 10.99 -16.25 4.12
C SER A 38 10.80 -15.62 5.50
N VAL A 39 9.66 -14.98 5.77
CA VAL A 39 9.42 -14.29 7.03
C VAL A 39 8.62 -15.20 7.97
N ALA A 40 9.27 -15.64 9.06
CA ALA A 40 8.58 -16.37 10.11
C ALA A 40 7.38 -15.56 10.65
N PRO A 41 6.20 -16.17 10.87
CA PRO A 41 5.02 -15.46 11.37
C PRO A 41 5.27 -14.62 12.64
N ALA A 42 6.24 -15.05 13.47
CA ALA A 42 6.63 -14.37 14.70
C ALA A 42 7.33 -13.01 14.50
N ALA A 43 7.82 -12.69 13.31
CA ALA A 43 8.49 -11.42 13.03
C ALA A 43 7.51 -10.25 12.78
N PHE A 44 6.22 -10.53 12.60
CA PHE A 44 5.20 -9.52 12.37
C PHE A 44 4.63 -9.00 13.69
N VAL A 45 5.34 -8.09 14.34
CA VAL A 45 4.78 -7.35 15.46
C VAL A 45 3.77 -6.34 14.90
N SER A 46 2.48 -6.57 15.18
CA SER A 46 1.44 -5.59 14.87
C SER A 46 1.76 -4.28 15.58
N ARG A 47 1.89 -3.18 14.82
CA ARG A 47 1.97 -1.86 15.46
C ARG A 47 0.66 -1.64 16.23
N ALA A 48 0.81 -1.29 17.51
CA ALA A 48 -0.27 -1.20 18.47
C ALA A 48 -1.44 -0.36 17.94
N ALA A 49 -2.65 -0.76 18.36
CA ALA A 49 -3.89 -0.04 18.12
C ALA A 49 -3.80 1.42 18.59
N PRO A 50 -4.63 2.33 18.04
CA PRO A 50 -4.63 3.75 18.41
C PRO A 50 -5.10 3.95 19.85
N GLY A 51 -4.18 3.80 20.81
CA GLY A 51 -4.37 4.13 22.22
C GLY A 51 -3.65 5.42 22.64
N ASP A 52 -2.79 5.96 21.79
CA ASP A 52 -2.04 7.19 22.06
C ASP A 52 -2.75 8.40 21.43
N ARG A 53 -3.11 9.39 22.26
CA ARG A 53 -4.00 10.50 21.87
C ARG A 53 -3.36 11.43 20.84
N ASP A 54 -2.03 11.55 20.82
CA ASP A 54 -1.33 12.33 19.80
C ASP A 54 -1.17 11.56 18.48
N ALA A 55 -1.12 10.22 18.52
CA ALA A 55 -1.22 9.38 17.33
C ALA A 55 -2.61 9.46 16.65
N ALA A 56 -3.62 10.05 17.30
CA ALA A 56 -4.97 10.16 16.76
C ALA A 56 -5.02 10.91 15.42
N LEU A 57 -4.12 11.88 15.20
CA LEU A 57 -4.00 12.64 13.95
C LEU A 57 -2.81 12.19 13.09
N ALA A 58 -2.34 10.94 13.18
CA ALA A 58 -1.30 10.42 12.28
C ALA A 58 -1.91 9.74 11.04
N CYS A 59 -1.31 9.91 9.85
CA CYS A 59 -1.71 9.24 8.61
C CYS A 59 -1.80 7.72 8.81
N VAL A 60 -2.96 7.12 8.54
CA VAL A 60 -3.16 5.68 8.80
C VAL A 60 -2.32 4.77 7.90
N ASN A 61 -1.67 5.32 6.87
CA ASN A 61 -0.83 4.60 5.91
C ASN A 61 0.67 4.77 6.13
N CYS A 62 1.14 5.92 6.63
CA CYS A 62 2.58 6.19 6.76
C CYS A 62 2.97 6.80 8.12
N ASP A 63 2.00 6.95 9.02
CA ASP A 63 2.15 7.49 10.38
C ASP A 63 2.62 8.95 10.45
N THR A 64 2.69 9.66 9.31
CA THR A 64 2.99 11.11 9.29
C THR A 64 1.91 11.91 10.02
N ASP A 65 2.33 12.78 10.93
CA ASP A 65 1.43 13.69 11.65
C ASP A 65 0.62 14.58 10.69
N LEU A 66 -0.66 14.74 11.02
CA LEU A 66 -1.60 15.52 10.24
C LEU A 66 -2.09 16.70 11.06
N ARG A 67 -2.27 17.81 10.37
CA ARG A 67 -2.89 19.02 10.93
C ARG A 67 -4.40 19.07 10.66
N SER A 68 -4.98 18.00 10.13
CA SER A 68 -6.36 17.96 9.64
C SER A 68 -7.05 16.62 9.99
N PRO A 69 -8.39 16.53 9.89
CA PRO A 69 -9.09 15.27 10.14
C PRO A 69 -8.85 14.21 9.06
N ALA A 70 -8.18 14.55 7.95
CA ALA A 70 -8.03 13.68 6.79
C ALA A 70 -7.25 12.39 7.13
N LEU A 71 -7.78 11.21 6.83
CA LEU A 71 -7.13 9.93 7.22
C LEU A 71 -5.73 9.71 6.64
N TYR A 72 -5.45 10.32 5.50
CA TYR A 72 -4.22 10.16 4.74
C TYR A 72 -3.54 11.51 4.54
N CYS A 73 -2.21 11.55 4.57
CA CYS A 73 -1.44 12.76 4.29
C CYS A 73 -1.43 13.15 2.80
N SER A 74 -1.76 12.22 1.91
CA SER A 74 -1.77 12.42 0.47
C SER A 74 -2.66 11.40 -0.25
N ASP A 75 -3.00 11.73 -1.49
CA ASP A 75 -3.71 10.83 -2.41
C ASP A 75 -2.91 9.55 -2.67
N ARG A 76 -1.57 9.66 -2.77
CA ARG A 76 -0.66 8.52 -2.88
C ARG A 76 -0.80 7.57 -1.70
N CYS A 77 -0.82 8.08 -0.46
CA CYS A 77 -1.00 7.23 0.73
C CYS A 77 -2.37 6.53 0.75
N ARG A 78 -3.43 7.23 0.30
CA ARG A 78 -4.77 6.64 0.16
C ARG A 78 -4.79 5.52 -0.87
N ASP A 79 -4.13 5.73 -2.01
CA ASP A 79 -4.10 4.77 -3.12
C ASP A 79 -3.25 3.52 -2.80
N VAL A 80 -2.10 3.70 -2.14
CA VAL A 80 -1.28 2.59 -1.62
C VAL A 80 -2.10 1.71 -0.68
N ALA A 81 -2.72 2.31 0.35
CA ALA A 81 -3.52 1.57 1.32
C ALA A 81 -4.71 0.86 0.67
N LYS A 82 -5.41 1.53 -0.26
CA LYS A 82 -6.52 0.93 -1.02
C LYS A 82 -6.05 -0.26 -1.85
N HIS A 83 -4.90 -0.15 -2.51
CA HIS A 83 -4.39 -1.22 -3.36
C HIS A 83 -3.90 -2.43 -2.56
N ILE A 84 -3.25 -2.20 -1.41
CA ILE A 84 -2.89 -3.29 -0.48
C ILE A 84 -4.14 -4.07 -0.04
N ARG A 85 -5.21 -3.38 0.38
CA ARG A 85 -6.48 -4.04 0.74
C ARG A 85 -7.06 -4.84 -0.43
N TYR A 86 -7.04 -4.28 -1.62
CA TYR A 86 -7.53 -4.93 -2.83
C TYR A 86 -6.77 -6.23 -3.14
N ILE A 87 -5.44 -6.19 -3.14
CA ILE A 87 -4.62 -7.39 -3.40
C ILE A 87 -4.82 -8.43 -2.30
N ARG A 88 -4.85 -8.03 -1.03
CA ARG A 88 -5.12 -8.94 0.10
C ARG A 88 -6.47 -9.64 -0.05
N LYS A 89 -7.51 -8.92 -0.51
CA LYS A 89 -8.82 -9.51 -0.82
C LYS A 89 -8.75 -10.49 -1.98
N ILE A 90 -8.05 -10.16 -3.08
CA ILE A 90 -7.88 -11.07 -4.22
C ILE A 90 -7.16 -12.35 -3.83
N ILE A 91 -6.09 -12.25 -3.03
CA ILE A 91 -5.34 -13.41 -2.53
C ILE A 91 -6.26 -14.28 -1.67
N HIS A 92 -7.02 -13.66 -0.76
CA HIS A 92 -7.98 -14.37 0.08
C HIS A 92 -9.05 -15.09 -0.75
N ASP A 93 -9.55 -14.44 -1.80
CA ASP A 93 -10.55 -15.02 -2.70
C ASP A 93 -9.94 -16.00 -3.72
N GLU A 94 -8.63 -16.29 -3.63
CA GLU A 94 -7.88 -17.22 -4.50
C GLU A 94 -7.88 -16.83 -5.99
N ARG A 95 -8.09 -15.55 -6.30
CA ARG A 95 -8.19 -15.05 -7.68
C ARG A 95 -6.89 -14.43 -8.23
N ILE A 96 -5.78 -14.53 -7.50
CA ILE A 96 -4.50 -13.90 -7.88
C ILE A 96 -3.87 -14.49 -9.16
N THR A 97 -4.34 -15.67 -9.59
CA THR A 97 -3.90 -16.35 -10.82
C THR A 97 -4.69 -15.94 -12.06
N VAL A 98 -5.76 -15.14 -11.93
CA VAL A 98 -6.56 -14.68 -13.07
C VAL A 98 -5.77 -13.63 -13.85
N PRO A 99 -5.47 -13.84 -15.15
CA PRO A 99 -4.61 -12.93 -15.93
C PRO A 99 -5.07 -11.47 -15.94
N ASP A 100 -6.36 -11.22 -16.17
CA ASP A 100 -6.91 -9.85 -16.19
C ASP A 100 -6.73 -9.13 -14.84
N LEU A 101 -6.83 -9.88 -13.73
CA LEU A 101 -6.58 -9.31 -12.40
C LEU A 101 -5.10 -9.03 -12.17
N GLN A 102 -4.20 -9.87 -12.70
CA GLN A 102 -2.75 -9.62 -12.64
C GLN A 102 -2.41 -8.36 -13.42
N GLU A 103 -2.91 -8.21 -14.65
CA GLU A 103 -2.71 -7.01 -15.46
C GLU A 103 -3.24 -5.75 -14.75
N ALA A 104 -4.46 -5.81 -14.20
CA ALA A 104 -5.03 -4.71 -13.43
C ALA A 104 -4.19 -4.34 -12.19
N ILE A 105 -3.58 -5.34 -11.52
CA ILE A 105 -2.62 -5.11 -10.44
C ILE A 105 -1.37 -4.39 -10.99
N GLY A 106 -0.80 -4.89 -12.08
CA GLY A 106 0.38 -4.31 -12.74
C GLY A 106 0.20 -2.84 -13.11
N ILE A 107 -0.89 -2.52 -13.82
CA ILE A 107 -1.29 -1.15 -14.18
C ILE A 107 -1.34 -0.26 -12.95
N ARG A 108 -1.94 -0.75 -11.86
CA ARG A 108 -2.10 0.03 -10.64
C ARG A 108 -0.78 0.21 -9.88
N LEU A 109 0.10 -0.78 -9.89
CA LEU A 109 1.45 -0.66 -9.32
C LEU A 109 2.30 0.37 -10.09
N LEU A 110 2.25 0.35 -11.43
CA LEU A 110 2.90 1.38 -12.27
C LEU A 110 2.38 2.77 -11.91
N TYR A 111 1.05 2.94 -11.86
CA TYR A 111 0.43 4.22 -11.52
C TYR A 111 0.87 4.76 -10.15
N ILE A 112 0.87 3.90 -9.11
CA ILE A 112 1.26 4.27 -7.74
C ILE A 112 2.78 4.58 -7.67
N GLY A 113 3.58 3.76 -8.34
CA GLY A 113 5.04 3.90 -8.42
C GLY A 113 5.46 5.23 -9.03
N SER A 114 4.76 5.66 -10.08
CA SER A 114 5.01 6.92 -10.79
C SER A 114 4.46 8.18 -10.09
N GLY A 115 3.91 8.06 -8.87
CA GLY A 115 3.46 9.21 -8.06
C GLY A 115 1.95 9.36 -7.89
N GLY A 116 1.14 8.50 -8.51
CA GLY A 116 -0.32 8.53 -8.41
C GLY A 116 -0.96 9.81 -8.98
N ALA A 117 -2.16 10.16 -8.51
CA ALA A 117 -2.97 11.28 -9.05
C ALA A 117 -2.35 12.68 -8.87
N GLY A 118 -1.26 12.81 -8.11
CA GLY A 118 -0.69 14.10 -7.72
C GLY A 118 0.71 14.40 -8.25
N GLY A 119 1.31 13.51 -9.04
CA GLY A 119 2.67 13.71 -9.56
C GLY A 119 2.67 13.88 -11.07
N PRO A 120 2.61 15.12 -11.60
CA PRO A 120 3.04 15.32 -12.98
C PRO A 120 4.53 14.96 -13.06
N VAL A 121 4.88 13.97 -13.87
CA VAL A 121 6.23 13.97 -14.45
C VAL A 121 6.29 15.27 -15.24
N PRO A 122 7.23 16.19 -14.94
CA PRO A 122 7.28 17.47 -15.64
C PRO A 122 7.50 17.21 -17.13
N ILE A 123 6.43 17.38 -17.92
CA ILE A 123 6.48 17.24 -19.38
C ILE A 123 7.29 18.43 -19.89
N GLY A 124 8.51 18.17 -20.35
CA GLY A 124 9.40 19.18 -20.94
C GLY A 124 10.64 19.55 -20.13
N ALA A 125 10.82 19.01 -18.92
CA ALA A 125 12.13 19.01 -18.27
C ALA A 125 12.85 17.71 -18.64
N SER A 126 14.03 17.80 -19.24
CA SER A 126 14.89 16.63 -19.41
C SER A 126 15.29 16.14 -18.01
N ALA A 127 14.63 15.08 -17.53
CA ALA A 127 15.05 14.39 -16.31
C ALA A 127 16.52 14.00 -16.49
N THR A 128 17.35 14.36 -15.52
CA THR A 128 18.74 13.89 -15.50
C THR A 128 18.74 12.39 -15.18
N ASP A 129 19.83 11.69 -15.50
CA ASP A 129 20.01 10.29 -15.06
C ASP A 129 19.88 10.15 -13.53
N ALA A 130 20.28 11.18 -12.78
CA ALA A 130 20.13 11.23 -11.33
C ALA A 130 18.64 11.35 -10.90
N ASP A 131 17.81 12.08 -11.66
CA ASP A 131 16.37 12.15 -11.42
C ASP A 131 15.71 10.80 -11.69
N ALA A 132 16.05 10.17 -12.81
CA ALA A 132 15.54 8.85 -13.15
C ALA A 132 15.92 7.80 -12.09
N ALA A 133 17.18 7.82 -11.62
CA ALA A 133 17.65 6.95 -10.54
C ALA A 133 16.87 7.18 -9.23
N ARG A 134 16.60 8.44 -8.85
CA ARG A 134 15.79 8.78 -7.67
C ARG A 134 14.35 8.29 -7.81
N MET A 135 13.74 8.47 -8.98
CA MET A 135 12.38 8.00 -9.26
C MET A 135 12.29 6.47 -9.18
N HIS A 136 13.27 5.75 -9.74
CA HIS A 136 13.35 4.29 -9.64
C HIS A 136 13.53 3.82 -8.21
N ALA A 137 14.45 4.43 -7.45
CA ALA A 137 14.66 4.07 -6.04
C ALA A 137 13.40 4.30 -5.18
N GLU A 138 12.69 5.40 -5.41
CA GLU A 138 11.43 5.68 -4.70
C GLU A 138 10.31 4.71 -5.11
N ARG A 139 10.22 4.36 -6.39
CA ARG A 139 9.30 3.33 -6.88
C ARG A 139 9.57 2.00 -6.19
N ASP A 140 10.82 1.55 -6.19
CA ASP A 140 11.22 0.26 -5.63
C ASP A 140 10.98 0.22 -4.12
N ARG A 141 11.24 1.33 -3.41
CA ARG A 141 10.90 1.46 -1.98
C ARG A 141 9.42 1.23 -1.71
N ILE A 142 8.54 1.81 -2.54
CA ILE A 142 7.09 1.69 -2.36
C ILE A 142 6.58 0.31 -2.73
N LEU A 143 7.05 -0.24 -3.86
CA LEU A 143 6.68 -1.60 -4.25
C LEU A 143 7.15 -2.61 -3.20
N GLY A 144 8.33 -2.41 -2.61
CA GLY A 144 8.83 -3.18 -1.48
C GLY A 144 7.94 -3.11 -0.24
N ASP A 145 7.57 -1.91 0.23
CA ASP A 145 6.64 -1.73 1.37
C ASP A 145 5.28 -2.40 1.10
N MET A 146 4.74 -2.23 -0.10
CA MET A 146 3.48 -2.84 -0.51
C MET A 146 3.56 -4.36 -0.51
N ALA A 147 4.62 -4.93 -1.12
CA ALA A 147 4.82 -6.38 -1.17
C ALA A 147 4.92 -6.95 0.25
N PHE A 148 5.66 -6.30 1.14
CA PHE A 148 5.78 -6.71 2.54
C PHE A 148 4.44 -6.68 3.27
N ARG A 149 3.64 -5.61 3.12
CA ARG A 149 2.33 -5.47 3.77
C ARG A 149 1.27 -6.41 3.20
N VAL A 150 1.33 -6.71 1.91
CA VAL A 150 0.47 -7.72 1.27
C VAL A 150 0.86 -9.12 1.76
N ALA A 151 2.16 -9.42 1.83
CA ALA A 151 2.67 -10.72 2.28
C ALA A 151 2.45 -10.99 3.77
N ALA A 152 2.27 -9.96 4.60
CA ALA A 152 2.04 -10.17 6.03
C ALA A 152 0.76 -11.00 6.30
N PRO A 153 0.81 -12.05 7.14
CA PRO A 153 -0.35 -12.90 7.41
C PRO A 153 -1.49 -12.11 8.06
N THR A 154 -1.15 -11.14 8.91
CA THR A 154 -2.08 -10.20 9.53
C THR A 154 -1.84 -8.78 9.00
N PRO A 155 -2.86 -7.90 8.98
CA PRO A 155 -2.69 -6.48 8.65
C PRO A 155 -1.59 -5.83 9.52
N LEU A 156 -0.60 -5.20 8.89
CA LEU A 156 0.47 -4.48 9.61
C LEU A 156 0.04 -3.08 10.05
N ARG A 157 -0.85 -2.47 9.27
CA ARG A 157 -1.52 -1.22 9.61
C ARG A 157 -3.02 -1.43 9.68
N ALA A 158 -3.71 -0.59 10.44
CA ALA A 158 -5.17 -0.63 10.50
C ALA A 158 -5.83 -0.44 9.12
N CYS A 159 -5.18 0.30 8.22
CA CYS A 159 -5.63 0.48 6.84
C CYS A 159 -5.36 -0.69 5.89
N ASP A 160 -4.65 -1.74 6.33
CA ASP A 160 -4.40 -2.97 5.55
C ASP A 160 -5.48 -4.03 5.74
N ASP A 161 -6.35 -3.84 6.75
CA ASP A 161 -7.42 -4.79 7.09
C ASP A 161 -8.59 -4.66 6.12
N TRP A 162 -8.52 -5.39 5.00
CA TRP A 162 -9.58 -5.37 3.99
C TRP A 162 -10.95 -5.84 4.50
N ARG A 163 -11.00 -6.64 5.59
CA ARG A 163 -12.26 -7.17 6.15
C ARG A 163 -12.96 -6.13 7.01
N ASN A 164 -12.20 -5.39 7.82
CA ASN A 164 -12.76 -4.46 8.81
C ASN A 164 -12.52 -2.98 8.49
N TRP A 165 -11.94 -2.65 7.33
CA TRP A 165 -11.56 -1.28 7.01
C TRP A 165 -12.71 -0.28 7.10
N GLU A 166 -13.91 -0.61 6.63
CA GLU A 166 -15.06 0.31 6.68
C GLU A 166 -15.43 0.68 8.13
N THR A 167 -15.43 -0.30 9.03
CA THR A 167 -15.67 -0.08 10.46
C THR A 167 -14.55 0.77 11.06
N ARG A 168 -13.28 0.36 10.87
CA ARG A 168 -12.11 1.10 11.38
C ARG A 168 -12.05 2.53 10.84
N GLN A 169 -12.41 2.73 9.58
CA GLN A 169 -12.43 4.05 8.95
C GLN A 169 -13.40 5.00 9.67
N ARG A 170 -14.59 4.50 10.05
CA ARG A 170 -15.56 5.28 10.83
C ARG A 170 -15.03 5.59 12.21
N GLU A 171 -14.44 4.60 12.89
CA GLU A 171 -13.82 4.79 14.21
C GLU A 171 -12.73 5.87 14.17
N PHE A 172 -11.82 5.82 13.20
CA PHE A 172 -10.78 6.86 13.03
C PHE A 172 -11.39 8.24 12.79
N LYS A 173 -12.41 8.34 11.93
CA LYS A 173 -13.06 9.63 11.65
C LYS A 173 -13.73 10.21 12.90
N LEU A 174 -14.43 9.38 13.67
CA LEU A 174 -15.08 9.79 14.91
C LEU A 174 -14.06 10.22 15.97
N ALA A 175 -13.01 9.43 16.19
CA ALA A 175 -11.94 9.75 17.14
C ALA A 175 -11.27 11.09 16.82
N ARG A 176 -10.95 11.32 15.54
CA ARG A 176 -10.30 12.56 15.08
C ARG A 176 -11.16 13.79 15.20
N ARG A 177 -12.47 13.65 14.97
CA ARG A 177 -13.42 14.73 15.16
C ARG A 177 -13.38 15.23 16.61
N GLY A 178 -13.39 14.30 17.58
CA GLY A 178 -13.28 14.65 19.00
C GLY A 178 -11.99 15.41 19.34
N VAL A 179 -10.85 15.02 18.76
CA VAL A 179 -9.56 15.71 18.96
C VAL A 179 -9.59 17.15 18.41
N ILE A 180 -10.18 17.34 17.24
CA ILE A 180 -10.27 18.68 16.62
C ILE A 180 -11.22 19.58 17.39
N GLU A 181 -12.39 19.06 17.79
CA GLU A 181 -13.36 19.80 18.60
C GLU A 181 -12.72 20.24 19.93
N ALA A 182 -11.93 19.37 20.59
CA ALA A 182 -11.19 19.72 21.80
C ALA A 182 -10.14 20.82 21.58
N ARG A 183 -9.40 20.79 20.46
CA ARG A 183 -8.41 21.82 20.11
C ARG A 183 -9.05 23.18 19.78
N ILE A 184 -10.20 23.18 19.10
CA ILE A 184 -10.94 24.43 18.82
C ILE A 184 -11.46 25.03 20.12
N GLY A 185 -12.00 24.20 21.01
CA GLY A 185 -12.49 24.64 22.32
C GLY A 185 -11.39 25.26 23.19
N SER A 186 -10.17 24.72 23.17
CA SER A 186 -9.06 25.29 23.97
C SER A 186 -8.61 26.66 23.45
N VAL A 187 -8.58 26.87 22.13
CA VAL A 187 -8.19 28.16 21.53
C VAL A 187 -9.23 29.25 21.80
N ALA A 188 -10.51 28.89 21.91
CA ALA A 188 -11.58 29.86 22.19
C ALA A 188 -11.64 30.32 23.67
N ALA A 189 -10.92 29.66 24.57
CA ALA A 189 -10.90 29.95 26.00
C ALA A 189 -9.74 30.86 26.44
N GLU A 190 -8.79 31.13 25.54
CA GLU A 190 -7.64 32.04 25.72
C GLU A 190 -7.96 33.46 25.23
#